data_AF-A0A4Y2JLW0-F1
#
_entry.id   AF-A0A4Y2JLW0-F1
#
_cell.length_a   1.000
_cell.length_b   1.000
_cell.length_c   1.000
_cell.angle_alpha   90.00
_cell.angle_beta   90.00
_cell.angle_gamma   90.00
#
_symmetry.space_group_name_H-M   'P 1'
#
loop_
_entity.id
_entity.type
_entity.pdbx_description
1 polymer ?
#
loop_
_entity_poly.entity_id
_entity_poly.type
_entity_poly.pdbx_seq_one_letter_code
_entity_poly.pdbx_strand_id
1 'polypeptide(L)'
;MLYEFPHRDAVAEHYLPDSLPDDAHDTIRKQVYTSFGDASIVCPSTFYAERCAKTGGNVYKYVWNHRPTITVWFPWMGAVHATELEFVFGTPLLHSFHYKPDEVNLSRTIINIWSSFAKNG
;
A
#
# COMPACT_ATOMS: atom_id res chain seq x y z
N MET A 1 18.67 9.43 -25.22
CA MET A 1 19.53 9.74 -24.06
C MET A 1 19.17 8.74 -22.98
N LEU A 2 19.88 7.60 -22.94
CA LEU A 2 19.69 6.61 -21.88
C LEU A 2 20.48 7.12 -20.68
N TYR A 3 19.80 7.50 -19.61
CA TYR A 3 20.47 7.82 -18.35
C TYR A 3 21.22 6.58 -17.88
N GLU A 4 22.55 6.64 -17.83
CA GLU A 4 23.33 5.61 -17.15
C GLU A 4 23.15 5.83 -15.64
N PHE A 5 22.43 4.92 -15.01
CA PHE A 5 22.33 4.90 -13.56
C PHE A 5 23.71 4.53 -12.99
N PRO A 6 24.32 5.39 -12.16
CA PRO A 6 25.68 5.20 -11.66
C PRO A 6 25.84 3.94 -10.80
N HIS A 7 24.75 3.42 -10.24
CA HIS A 7 24.71 2.19 -9.46
C HIS A 7 23.56 1.30 -9.95
N ARG A 8 23.81 0.55 -11.05
CA ARG A 8 22.79 -0.30 -11.67
C ARG A 8 22.28 -1.41 -10.74
N ASP A 9 23.12 -1.85 -9.81
CA ASP A 9 22.82 -2.98 -8.91
C ASP A 9 22.28 -2.54 -7.54
N ALA A 10 22.30 -1.24 -7.22
CA ALA A 10 21.94 -0.73 -5.89
C ALA A 10 20.51 -1.09 -5.45
N VAL A 11 19.56 -1.19 -6.38
CA VAL A 11 18.20 -1.63 -6.05
C VAL A 11 18.20 -3.11 -5.67
N ALA A 12 18.93 -3.95 -6.40
CA ALA A 12 19.02 -5.37 -6.09
C ALA A 12 19.69 -5.58 -4.72
N GLU A 13 20.80 -4.89 -4.46
CA GLU A 13 21.53 -4.91 -3.19
C GLU A 13 20.69 -4.43 -2.01
N HIS A 14 19.76 -3.49 -2.21
CA HIS A 14 18.90 -2.99 -1.14
C HIS A 14 17.80 -3.98 -0.73
N TYR A 15 17.20 -4.68 -1.71
CA TYR A 15 16.01 -5.50 -1.47
C TYR A 15 16.31 -7.01 -1.37
N LEU A 16 17.41 -7.49 -1.94
CA LEU A 16 17.78 -8.90 -1.91
C LEU A 16 18.93 -9.14 -0.92
N PRO A 17 18.95 -10.29 -0.23
CA PRO A 17 20.09 -10.68 0.59
C PRO A 17 21.32 -11.00 -0.29
N ASP A 18 22.51 -10.92 0.30
CA ASP A 18 23.79 -11.22 -0.36
C ASP A 18 23.85 -12.63 -0.98
N SER A 19 23.09 -13.58 -0.42
CA SER A 19 22.97 -14.94 -0.93
C SER A 19 21.51 -15.39 -0.93
N LEU A 20 21.08 -15.98 -2.04
CA LEU A 20 19.73 -16.56 -2.22
C LEU A 20 19.83 -18.08 -2.37
N PRO A 21 18.99 -18.87 -1.68
CA PRO A 21 18.88 -20.29 -1.97
C PRO A 21 18.23 -20.54 -3.34
N ASP A 22 18.44 -21.73 -3.91
CA ASP A 22 17.94 -22.08 -5.25
C ASP A 22 16.40 -22.02 -5.38
N ASP A 23 15.68 -22.15 -4.26
CA ASP A 23 14.21 -22.12 -4.19
C ASP A 23 13.64 -20.76 -3.74
N ALA A 24 14.45 -19.68 -3.78
CA ALA A 24 14.07 -18.34 -3.31
C ALA A 24 13.04 -17.60 -4.17
N HIS A 25 12.30 -18.28 -5.05
CA HIS A 25 11.36 -17.67 -6.00
C HIS A 25 10.33 -16.75 -5.32
N ASP A 26 9.82 -17.14 -4.15
CA ASP A 26 8.85 -16.35 -3.39
C ASP A 26 9.46 -15.07 -2.82
N THR A 27 10.67 -15.17 -2.28
CA THR A 27 11.44 -14.02 -1.79
C THR A 27 11.74 -13.06 -2.92
N ILE A 28 12.26 -13.56 -4.05
CA ILE A 28 12.58 -12.75 -5.22
C ILE A 28 11.32 -12.04 -5.73
N ARG A 29 10.22 -12.77 -5.91
CA ARG A 29 8.93 -12.20 -6.34
C ARG A 29 8.48 -11.09 -5.39
N LYS A 30 8.53 -11.34 -4.08
CA LYS A 30 8.16 -10.36 -3.04
C LYS A 30 9.00 -9.10 -3.14
N GLN A 31 10.31 -9.24 -3.19
CA GLN A 31 11.22 -8.10 -3.22
C GLN A 31 11.11 -7.29 -4.52
N VAL A 32 10.83 -7.95 -5.65
CA VAL A 32 10.57 -7.26 -6.92
C VAL A 32 9.34 -6.36 -6.82
N TYR A 33 8.18 -6.86 -6.37
CA TYR A 33 7.00 -6.00 -6.27
C TYR A 33 7.09 -4.99 -5.12
N THR A 34 7.80 -5.31 -4.03
CA THR A 34 8.07 -4.36 -2.94
C THR A 34 8.92 -3.19 -3.43
N SER A 35 10.04 -3.47 -4.11
CA SER A 35 10.91 -2.42 -4.65
C SER A 35 10.19 -1.50 -5.64
N PHE A 36 9.34 -2.08 -6.49
CA PHE A 36 8.51 -1.32 -7.40
C PHE A 36 7.47 -0.46 -6.67
N GLY A 37 6.75 -1.03 -5.68
CA GLY A 37 5.76 -0.31 -4.89
C GLY A 37 6.35 0.82 -4.06
N ASP A 38 7.55 0.60 -3.50
CA ASP A 38 8.29 1.60 -2.74
C ASP A 38 8.72 2.76 -3.64
N ALA A 39 9.30 2.47 -4.80
CA ALA A 39 9.74 3.51 -5.74
C ALA A 39 8.58 4.30 -6.35
N SER A 40 7.45 3.65 -6.65
CA SER A 40 6.33 4.27 -7.37
C SER A 40 5.30 4.95 -6.47
N ILE A 41 5.06 4.44 -5.26
CA ILE A 41 3.95 4.88 -4.40
C ILE A 41 4.42 5.24 -2.98
N VAL A 42 5.07 4.31 -2.27
CA VAL A 42 5.28 4.47 -0.81
C VAL A 42 6.32 5.54 -0.48
N CYS A 43 7.50 5.51 -1.11
CA CYS A 43 8.55 6.48 -0.82
C CYS A 43 8.17 7.90 -1.31
N PRO A 44 7.65 8.10 -2.54
CA PRO A 44 7.20 9.43 -2.98
C PRO A 44 6.10 10.03 -2.09
N SER A 45 5.09 9.23 -1.70
CA SER A 45 4.01 9.72 -0.82
C SER A 45 4.52 10.05 0.58
N THR A 46 5.46 9.28 1.12
CA THR A 46 6.11 9.55 2.41
C THR A 46 6.94 10.82 2.35
N PHE A 47 7.77 10.96 1.32
CA PHE A 47 8.58 12.16 1.11
C PHE A 47 7.73 13.43 1.03
N TYR A 48 6.62 13.36 0.27
CA TYR A 48 5.67 14.47 0.18
C TYR A 48 5.03 14.80 1.54
N ALA A 49 4.53 13.79 2.26
CA ALA A 49 3.95 13.97 3.59
C ALA A 49 4.92 14.62 4.58
N GLU A 50 6.17 14.15 4.61
CA GLU A 50 7.24 14.74 5.44
C GLU A 50 7.53 16.19 5.05
N ARG A 51 7.56 16.50 3.74
CA ARG A 51 7.83 17.86 3.28
C ARG A 51 6.70 18.81 3.68
N CYS A 52 5.45 18.39 3.54
CA CYS A 52 4.27 19.15 3.99
C CYS A 52 4.29 19.39 5.50
N ALA A 53 4.64 18.36 6.29
CA ALA A 53 4.75 18.49 7.74
C ALA A 53 5.85 19.49 8.15
N LYS A 54 7.02 19.43 7.49
CA LYS A 54 8.14 20.37 7.72
C LYS A 54 7.80 21.82 7.37
N THR A 55 6.81 22.06 6.51
CA THR A 55 6.35 23.41 6.16
C THR A 55 5.16 23.89 6.99
N GLY A 56 4.83 23.20 8.08
CA GLY A 56 3.77 23.60 9.03
C GLY A 56 2.38 23.03 8.74
N GLY A 57 2.27 22.05 7.84
CA GLY A 57 1.00 21.34 7.60
C GLY A 57 0.70 20.31 8.68
N ASN A 58 -0.57 20.21 9.08
CA ASN A 58 -1.07 19.07 9.86
C ASN A 58 -1.28 17.89 8.90
N VAL A 59 -0.38 16.90 8.95
CA VAL A 59 -0.36 15.77 8.01
C VAL A 59 -0.71 14.48 8.74
N TYR A 60 -1.67 13.73 8.18
CA TYR A 60 -2.03 12.39 8.62
C TYR A 60 -1.76 11.42 7.48
N LYS A 61 -1.10 10.31 7.80
CA LYS A 61 -0.76 9.25 6.84
C LYS A 61 -1.25 7.92 7.42
N TYR A 62 -1.83 7.08 6.57
CA TYR A 62 -2.16 5.69 6.92
C TYR A 62 -1.51 4.73 5.93
N VAL A 63 -1.39 3.46 6.35
CA VAL A 63 -1.01 2.34 5.49
C VAL A 63 -2.18 1.37 5.45
N TRP A 64 -2.67 1.08 4.24
CA TRP A 64 -3.68 0.05 4.07
C TRP A 64 -3.00 -1.33 3.97
N ASN A 65 -3.35 -2.23 4.89
CA ASN A 65 -2.79 -3.58 4.95
C ASN A 65 -3.88 -4.64 5.13
N HIS A 66 -5.03 -4.42 4.49
CA HIS A 66 -6.13 -5.38 4.48
C HIS A 66 -6.31 -5.95 3.08
N ARG A 67 -6.45 -7.27 2.99
CA ARG A 67 -6.78 -7.97 1.75
C ARG A 67 -8.27 -8.30 1.76
N PRO A 68 -9.08 -7.74 0.84
CA PRO A 68 -10.51 -8.01 0.81
C PRO A 68 -10.79 -9.50 0.62
N THR A 69 -11.80 -10.02 1.31
CA THR A 69 -12.14 -11.44 1.23
C THR A 69 -12.72 -11.84 -0.13
N ILE A 70 -13.38 -10.90 -0.81
CA ILE A 70 -13.97 -11.08 -2.14
C ILE A 70 -12.99 -10.81 -3.29
N THR A 71 -11.71 -10.57 -2.97
CA THR A 71 -10.74 -10.14 -3.97
C THR A 71 -10.52 -11.20 -5.06
N VAL A 72 -10.40 -10.75 -6.31
CA VAL A 72 -10.08 -11.61 -7.47
C VAL A 72 -8.58 -11.91 -7.61
N TRP A 73 -7.74 -11.19 -6.86
CA TRP A 73 -6.29 -11.32 -6.94
C TRP A 73 -5.81 -12.62 -6.30
N PHE A 74 -4.59 -13.07 -6.61
CA PHE A 74 -4.03 -14.27 -5.97
C PHE A 74 -3.56 -13.98 -4.53
N PRO A 75 -3.56 -14.98 -3.62
CA PRO A 75 -3.21 -14.79 -2.21
C PRO A 75 -1.84 -14.13 -1.97
N TRP A 76 -0.84 -14.47 -2.79
CA TRP A 76 0.52 -13.93 -2.67
C TRP A 76 0.60 -12.42 -2.89
N MET A 77 -0.39 -11.82 -3.55
CA MET A 77 -0.41 -10.38 -3.86
C MET A 77 -0.81 -9.52 -2.66
N GLY A 78 -1.32 -10.11 -1.57
CA GLY A 78 -1.68 -9.37 -0.36
C GLY A 78 -2.73 -8.27 -0.61
N ALA A 79 -2.50 -7.09 -0.04
CA ALA A 79 -3.31 -5.88 -0.23
C ALA A 79 -2.86 -5.15 -1.51
N VAL A 80 -3.57 -5.40 -2.61
CA VAL A 80 -3.27 -4.81 -3.92
C VAL A 80 -3.64 -3.32 -3.94
N HIS A 81 -2.94 -2.56 -4.77
CA HIS A 81 -3.21 -1.13 -5.01
C HIS A 81 -4.70 -0.87 -5.28
N ALA A 82 -5.23 0.21 -4.67
CA ALA A 82 -6.60 0.69 -4.80
C ALA A 82 -7.69 -0.21 -4.19
N THR A 83 -7.33 -1.32 -3.52
CA THR A 83 -8.32 -2.17 -2.84
C THR A 83 -8.95 -1.49 -1.62
N GLU A 84 -8.36 -0.43 -1.09
CA GLU A 84 -8.94 0.39 -0.02
C GLU A 84 -10.14 1.21 -0.48
N LEU A 85 -10.23 1.54 -1.78
CA LEU A 85 -11.26 2.45 -2.28
C LEU A 85 -12.67 1.91 -2.06
N GLU A 86 -12.89 0.60 -2.24
CA GLU A 86 -14.20 0.01 -2.00
C GLU A 86 -14.64 0.15 -0.53
N PHE A 87 -13.69 0.14 0.41
CA PHE A 87 -13.97 0.37 1.84
C PHE A 87 -14.22 1.85 2.13
N VAL A 88 -13.43 2.74 1.53
CA VAL A 88 -13.59 4.20 1.65
C VAL A 88 -14.94 4.66 1.10
N PHE A 89 -15.42 4.07 0.01
CA PHE A 89 -16.70 4.43 -0.61
C PHE A 89 -17.89 3.60 -0.10
N GLY A 90 -17.68 2.66 0.82
CA GLY A 90 -18.77 1.96 1.51
C GLY A 90 -19.37 0.77 0.79
N THR A 91 -18.66 0.16 -0.18
CA THR A 91 -19.10 -1.07 -0.84
C THR A 91 -19.44 -2.18 0.17
N PRO A 92 -18.66 -2.42 1.25
CA PRO A 92 -19.01 -3.41 2.27
C PRO A 92 -20.28 -3.06 3.07
N LEU A 93 -20.70 -1.79 3.12
CA LEU A 93 -21.95 -1.40 3.76
C LEU A 93 -23.15 -1.65 2.85
N LEU A 94 -22.99 -1.42 1.54
CA LEU A 94 -24.05 -1.60 0.54
C LEU A 94 -24.29 -3.09 0.22
N HIS A 95 -23.23 -3.89 0.19
CA HIS A 95 -23.27 -5.32 -0.17
C HIS A 95 -22.78 -6.21 0.98
N SER A 96 -23.20 -5.92 2.21
CA SER A 96 -22.69 -6.54 3.43
C SER A 96 -22.71 -8.08 3.45
N PHE A 97 -23.67 -8.71 2.77
CA PHE A 97 -23.77 -10.16 2.66
C PHE A 97 -22.57 -10.82 1.95
N HIS A 98 -21.82 -10.07 1.15
CA HIS A 98 -20.63 -10.57 0.46
C HIS A 98 -19.33 -10.40 1.27
N TYR A 99 -19.36 -9.66 2.38
CA TYR A 99 -18.19 -9.30 3.16
C TYR A 99 -18.24 -9.91 4.56
N LYS A 100 -17.07 -10.06 5.19
CA LYS A 100 -17.01 -10.45 6.61
C LYS A 100 -17.52 -9.31 7.51
N PRO A 101 -18.09 -9.62 8.69
CA PRO A 101 -18.51 -8.61 9.65
C PRO A 101 -17.40 -7.60 9.99
N ASP A 102 -16.16 -8.06 10.12
CA ASP A 102 -15.00 -7.19 10.40
C ASP A 102 -14.69 -6.25 9.22
N GLU A 103 -14.95 -6.65 7.98
CA GLU A 103 -14.78 -5.82 6.79
C GLU A 103 -15.85 -4.73 6.69
N VAL A 104 -17.08 -5.07 7.06
CA VAL A 104 -18.16 -4.08 7.21
C VAL A 104 -17.77 -3.04 8.27
N ASN A 105 -17.22 -3.49 9.40
CA ASN A 105 -16.76 -2.59 10.46
C ASN A 105 -15.53 -1.76 10.04
N LEU A 106 -14.60 -2.36 9.31
CA LEU A 106 -13.44 -1.67 8.74
C LEU A 106 -13.87 -0.55 7.79
N SER A 107 -14.87 -0.81 6.94
CA SER A 107 -15.44 0.21 6.05
C SER A 107 -16.08 1.36 6.82
N ARG A 108 -16.86 1.08 7.88
CA ARG A 108 -17.38 2.15 8.76
C ARG A 108 -16.25 2.98 9.37
N THR A 109 -15.19 2.32 9.83
CA THR A 109 -14.05 2.97 10.47
C THR A 109 -13.34 3.91 9.50
N ILE A 110 -13.00 3.44 8.30
CA ILE A 110 -12.27 4.27 7.33
C ILE A 110 -13.15 5.41 6.78
N ILE A 111 -14.45 5.20 6.56
CA ILE A 111 -15.40 6.27 6.22
C ILE A 111 -15.44 7.33 7.32
N ASN A 112 -15.47 6.91 8.58
CA ASN A 112 -15.46 7.84 9.71
C ASN A 112 -14.15 8.65 9.76
N ILE A 113 -12.99 8.02 9.53
CA ILE A 113 -11.69 8.71 9.45
C ILE A 113 -11.71 9.76 8.34
N TRP A 114 -12.07 9.37 7.11
CA TRP A 114 -12.09 10.27 5.96
C TRP A 114 -13.11 11.41 6.12
N SER A 115 -14.32 11.10 6.57
CA SER A 115 -15.35 12.12 6.75
C SER A 115 -15.07 13.06 7.93
N SER A 116 -14.38 12.58 8.98
CA SER A 116 -13.97 13.44 10.10
C SER A 116 -12.85 14.39 9.68
N PHE A 117 -11.84 13.88 8.96
CA PHE A 117 -10.77 14.70 8.41
C PHE A 117 -11.33 15.77 7.46
N ALA A 118 -12.27 15.40 6.58
CA ALA A 118 -12.91 16.35 5.67
C ALA A 118 -13.69 17.47 6.39
N LYS A 119 -14.27 17.16 7.57
CA LYS A 119 -15.03 18.14 8.36
C LYS A 119 -14.14 19.02 9.23
N ASN A 120 -13.08 18.46 9.79
CA ASN A 120 -12.39 19.05 10.94
C ASN A 120 -10.88 19.26 10.74
N GLY A 121 -10.27 18.70 9.69
CA GLY A 121 -8.81 18.57 9.57
C GLY A 121 -8.24 17.58 10.59
#